data_AF-A0A1Q9A0T2-F1
#
_entry.id   AF-A0A1Q9A0T2-F1
#
_cell.length_a   1.000
_cell.length_b   1.000
_cell.length_c   1.000
_cell.angle_alpha   90.00
_cell.angle_beta   90.00
_cell.angle_gamma   90.00
#
_symmetry.space_group_name_H-M   'P 1'
#
loop_
_entity.id
_entity.type
_entity.pdbx_description
1 polymer ?
#
loop_
_entity_poly.entity_id
_entity_poly.type
_entity_poly.pdbx_seq_one_letter_code
_entity_poly.pdbx_strand_id
1 'polypeptide(L)'
;MKWHLPDLDGIQPTTIAGLLLITMIFSPIQETSMIFVWRGWGLLFPLGVFVSILLVVLLSQPFEAYVNQDLLIIPAALAATAGGFLTAHFLALSDKGREVIDAKTGQRILLVRGDSLFFIPVKYWSYLVALGSLVAIGFALNHYFNGG
;
A
#
# COMPACT_ATOMS: atom_id res chain seq x y z
N MET A 1 8.97 -55.61 22.70
CA MET A 1 9.48 -54.50 23.53
C MET A 1 8.29 -53.83 24.19
N LYS A 2 8.06 -54.12 25.48
CA LYS A 2 6.98 -53.49 26.27
C LYS A 2 7.50 -52.14 26.77
N TRP A 3 6.84 -51.05 26.38
CA TRP A 3 7.10 -49.73 26.91
C TRP A 3 6.62 -49.69 28.37
N HIS A 4 7.53 -49.54 29.32
CA HIS A 4 7.19 -49.17 30.70
C HIS A 4 6.84 -47.68 30.71
N LEU A 5 5.57 -47.37 30.98
CA LEU A 5 5.18 -46.02 31.36
C LEU A 5 5.67 -45.79 32.79
N PRO A 6 6.30 -44.64 33.10
CA PRO A 6 6.68 -44.32 34.48
C PRO A 6 5.41 -44.13 35.34
N ASP A 7 5.36 -44.77 36.51
CA ASP A 7 4.29 -44.61 37.50
C ASP A 7 4.12 -43.12 37.84
N LEU A 8 2.94 -42.57 37.57
CA LEU A 8 2.57 -41.17 37.84
C LEU A 8 1.89 -41.00 39.22
N ASP A 9 1.86 -42.08 39.99
CA ASP A 9 1.02 -42.34 41.16
C ASP A 9 1.39 -41.46 42.37
N GLY A 10 2.60 -40.88 42.36
CA GLY A 10 3.13 -40.01 43.41
C GLY A 10 3.17 -38.53 43.05
N ILE A 11 2.74 -38.14 41.85
CA ILE A 11 2.80 -36.74 41.42
C ILE A 11 1.52 -36.02 41.87
N GLN A 12 1.67 -35.15 42.86
CA GLN A 12 0.59 -34.30 43.37
C GLN A 12 -0.10 -33.58 42.19
N PRO A 13 -1.44 -33.51 42.15
CA PRO A 13 -2.18 -32.89 41.04
C PRO A 13 -1.80 -31.43 40.80
N THR A 14 -1.27 -30.76 41.83
CA THR A 14 -0.72 -29.40 41.77
C THR A 14 0.54 -29.29 40.92
N THR A 15 1.36 -30.35 40.87
CA THR A 15 2.60 -30.39 40.06
C THR A 15 2.28 -30.58 38.58
N ILE A 16 1.27 -31.37 38.26
CA ILE A 16 0.76 -31.53 36.88
C ILE A 16 0.09 -30.23 36.42
N ALA A 17 -0.72 -29.61 37.29
CA ALA A 17 -1.30 -28.29 37.03
C ALA A 17 -0.23 -27.21 36.85
N GLY A 18 0.86 -27.25 37.62
CA GLY A 18 2.00 -26.35 37.50
C GLY A 18 2.75 -26.52 36.18
N LEU A 19 2.99 -27.76 35.73
CA LEU A 19 3.61 -28.05 34.43
C LEU A 19 2.73 -27.60 33.26
N LEU A 20 1.41 -27.82 33.34
CA LEU A 20 0.45 -27.34 32.34
C LEU A 20 0.40 -25.81 32.30
N LEU A 21 0.41 -25.14 33.47
CA LEU A 21 0.50 -23.69 33.56
C LEU A 21 1.80 -23.14 32.96
N ILE A 22 2.94 -23.79 33.21
CA ILE A 22 4.23 -23.40 32.63
C ILE A 22 4.21 -23.54 31.10
N THR A 23 3.63 -24.62 30.56
CA THR A 23 3.49 -24.77 29.10
C THR A 23 2.47 -23.83 28.47
N MET A 24 1.44 -23.41 29.21
CA MET A 24 0.49 -22.39 28.76
C MET A 24 1.09 -20.97 28.77
N ILE A 25 1.97 -20.68 29.73
CA ILE A 25 2.71 -19.41 29.81
C ILE A 25 3.80 -19.34 28.73
N PHE A 26 4.44 -20.47 28.41
CA PHE A 26 5.38 -20.62 27.30
C PHE A 26 4.71 -20.97 25.96
N SER A 27 3.43 -20.66 25.81
CA SER A 27 2.85 -20.46 24.48
C SER A 27 3.67 -19.37 23.78
N PRO A 28 4.33 -19.64 22.64
CA PRO A 28 4.83 -18.56 21.81
C PRO A 28 3.59 -17.79 21.39
N ILE A 29 3.33 -16.66 22.04
CA ILE A 29 2.47 -15.61 21.50
C ILE A 29 2.96 -15.47 20.07
N GLN A 30 2.16 -15.94 19.10
CA GLN A 30 2.52 -15.75 17.71
C GLN A 30 2.58 -14.24 17.56
N GLU A 31 3.80 -13.70 17.51
CA GLU A 31 4.04 -12.38 16.96
C GLU A 31 3.48 -12.45 15.55
N THR A 32 2.25 -11.99 15.39
CA THR A 32 1.68 -11.66 14.09
C THR A 32 2.34 -10.36 13.63
N SER A 33 3.67 -10.37 13.53
CA SER A 33 4.43 -9.38 12.78
C SER A 33 4.23 -9.66 11.29
N MET A 34 3.00 -9.50 10.82
CA MET A 34 2.72 -9.35 9.40
C MET A 34 1.84 -8.12 9.23
N ILE A 35 2.40 -6.96 9.60
CA ILE A 35 1.96 -5.66 9.07
C ILE A 35 2.30 -5.67 7.57
N PHE A 36 1.46 -6.32 6.78
CA PHE A 36 1.53 -6.31 5.33
C PHE A 36 0.88 -4.99 4.86
N VAL A 37 1.67 -3.91 4.78
CA VAL A 37 1.20 -2.56 4.38
C VAL A 37 0.81 -2.49 2.89
N TRP A 38 1.15 -3.52 2.12
CA TRP A 38 1.22 -3.44 0.68
C TRP A 38 0.68 -4.70 -0.01
N ARG A 39 -0.24 -4.53 -0.97
CA ARG A 39 -0.83 -5.64 -1.72
C ARG A 39 -0.97 -5.29 -3.20
N GLY A 40 -0.36 -6.09 -4.07
CA GLY A 40 -0.51 -5.97 -5.52
C GLY A 40 0.43 -4.94 -6.16
N TRP A 41 0.01 -4.28 -7.24
CA TRP A 41 0.83 -3.33 -8.00
C TRP A 41 0.84 -1.90 -7.44
N GLY A 42 0.36 -1.69 -6.22
CA GLY A 42 0.19 -0.36 -5.63
C GLY A 42 1.44 0.54 -5.72
N LEU A 43 2.66 -0.04 -5.68
CA LEU A 43 3.93 0.70 -5.76
C LEU A 43 4.11 1.45 -7.10
N LEU A 44 3.46 1.01 -8.17
CA LEU A 44 3.55 1.70 -9.46
C LEU A 44 2.94 3.09 -9.39
N PHE A 45 1.91 3.31 -8.56
CA PHE A 45 1.26 4.60 -8.44
C PHE A 45 2.22 5.74 -8.04
N PRO A 46 2.93 5.68 -6.89
CA PRO A 46 3.89 6.73 -6.53
C PRO A 46 5.04 6.84 -7.54
N LEU A 47 5.43 5.73 -8.18
CA LEU A 47 6.46 5.73 -9.22
C LEU A 47 6.01 6.50 -10.47
N GLY A 48 4.77 6.31 -10.90
CA GLY A 48 4.18 7.05 -12.03
C GLY A 48 4.08 8.55 -11.76
N VAL A 49 3.62 8.93 -10.57
CA VAL A 49 3.60 10.34 -10.13
C VAL A 49 5.01 10.93 -10.11
N PHE A 50 5.98 10.21 -9.53
CA PHE A 50 7.36 10.64 -9.45
C PHE A 50 8.00 10.84 -10.83
N VAL A 51 7.82 9.89 -11.74
CA VAL A 51 8.35 9.98 -13.12
C VAL A 51 7.75 11.18 -13.86
N SER A 52 6.46 11.46 -13.69
CA SER A 52 5.83 12.63 -14.33
C SER A 52 6.36 13.96 -13.81
N ILE A 53 6.60 14.10 -12.51
CA ILE A 53 7.22 15.30 -11.93
C ILE A 53 8.65 15.44 -12.44
N LEU A 54 9.41 14.35 -12.45
CA LEU A 54 10.80 14.34 -12.91
C LEU A 54 10.92 14.75 -14.38
N LEU A 55 9.98 14.33 -15.22
CA LEU A 55 9.90 14.77 -16.62
C LEU A 55 9.71 16.27 -16.74
N VAL A 56 8.83 16.89 -15.93
CA VAL A 56 8.64 18.35 -15.97
C VAL A 56 9.91 19.09 -15.59
N VAL A 57 10.58 18.67 -14.51
CA VAL A 57 11.83 19.30 -14.07
C VAL A 57 12.91 19.19 -15.14
N LEU A 58 13.03 18.03 -15.80
CA LEU A 58 14.02 17.82 -16.84
C LEU A 58 13.71 18.64 -18.10
N LEU A 59 12.43 18.75 -18.46
CA LEU A 59 11.97 19.54 -19.60
C LEU A 59 11.99 21.05 -19.33
N SER A 60 11.98 21.49 -18.07
CA SER A 60 12.04 22.91 -17.71
C SER A 60 13.47 23.47 -17.71
N GLN A 61 14.50 22.62 -17.58
CA GLN A 61 15.92 23.04 -17.61
C GLN A 61 16.28 24.02 -18.75
N PRO A 62 15.91 23.78 -20.02
CA PRO A 62 16.23 24.72 -21.11
C PRO A 62 15.46 26.05 -21.06
N PHE A 63 14.41 26.14 -20.24
CA PHE A 63 13.54 27.32 -20.13
C PHE A 63 13.73 28.09 -18.82
N GLU A 64 14.68 27.70 -17.96
CA GLU A 64 14.90 28.35 -16.65
C GLU A 64 15.18 29.85 -16.76
N ALA A 65 15.76 30.31 -17.87
CA ALA A 65 16.01 31.74 -18.11
C ALA A 65 14.73 32.56 -18.40
N TYR A 66 13.62 31.90 -18.77
CA TYR A 66 12.38 32.55 -19.20
C TYR A 66 11.19 32.28 -18.27
N VAL A 67 11.31 31.26 -17.41
CA VAL A 67 10.22 30.79 -16.56
C VAL A 67 10.58 31.03 -15.11
N ASN A 68 9.71 31.76 -14.40
CA ASN A 68 9.82 31.90 -12.94
C ASN A 68 9.73 30.52 -12.28
N GLN A 69 10.71 30.20 -11.45
CA GLN A 69 10.77 28.92 -10.75
C GLN A 69 9.54 28.69 -9.86
N ASP A 70 8.95 29.76 -9.31
CA ASP A 70 7.73 29.70 -8.51
C ASP A 70 6.51 29.21 -9.30
N LEU A 71 6.51 29.41 -10.63
CA LEU A 71 5.43 28.96 -11.51
C LEU A 71 5.64 27.54 -12.02
N LEU A 72 6.84 26.95 -11.88
CA LEU A 72 7.13 25.57 -12.31
C LEU A 72 6.32 24.52 -11.52
N ILE A 73 5.83 24.88 -10.34
CA ILE A 73 4.96 24.01 -9.54
C ILE A 73 3.61 23.74 -10.22
N ILE A 74 3.11 24.64 -11.08
CA ILE A 74 1.86 24.46 -11.81
C ILE A 74 1.97 23.32 -12.83
N PRO A 75 2.90 23.34 -13.80
CA PRO A 75 3.08 22.22 -14.74
C PRO A 75 3.49 20.94 -14.01
N ALA A 76 4.27 21.02 -12.92
CA ALA A 76 4.63 19.84 -12.12
C ALA A 76 3.39 19.21 -11.45
N ALA A 77 2.49 20.02 -10.88
CA ALA A 77 1.26 19.55 -10.25
C ALA A 77 0.27 18.94 -11.28
N LEU A 78 0.21 19.51 -12.48
CA LEU A 78 -0.57 18.97 -13.59
C LEU A 78 0.00 17.63 -14.07
N ALA A 79 1.32 17.54 -14.24
CA ALA A 79 1.99 16.30 -14.62
C ALA A 79 1.83 15.22 -13.56
N ALA A 80 1.94 15.55 -12.28
CA ALA A 80 1.68 14.62 -11.17
C ALA A 80 0.27 14.02 -11.24
N THR A 81 -0.73 14.86 -11.52
CA THR A 81 -2.13 14.41 -11.68
C THR A 81 -2.29 13.52 -12.90
N ALA A 82 -1.73 13.91 -14.05
CA ALA A 82 -1.79 13.14 -15.29
C ALA A 82 -1.08 11.78 -15.13
N GLY A 83 0.11 11.76 -14.51
CA GLY A 83 0.89 10.56 -14.21
C GLY A 83 0.18 9.61 -13.26
N GLY A 84 -0.41 10.14 -12.19
CA GLY A 84 -1.22 9.37 -11.25
C GLY A 84 -2.47 8.77 -11.92
N PHE A 85 -3.17 9.55 -12.75
CA PHE A 85 -4.36 9.09 -13.47
C PHE A 85 -4.02 8.01 -14.51
N LEU A 86 -2.99 8.23 -15.33
CA LEU A 86 -2.52 7.24 -16.31
C LEU A 86 -2.13 5.94 -15.63
N THR A 87 -1.38 6.03 -14.53
CA THR A 87 -0.93 4.86 -13.79
C THR A 87 -2.11 4.11 -13.17
N ALA A 88 -3.07 4.82 -12.57
CA ALA A 88 -4.30 4.20 -12.06
C ALA A 88 -5.11 3.52 -13.19
N HIS A 89 -5.15 4.13 -14.38
CA HIS A 89 -5.80 3.55 -15.55
C HIS A 89 -5.09 2.28 -16.05
N PHE A 90 -3.76 2.30 -16.14
CA PHE A 90 -2.96 1.12 -16.50
C PHE A 90 -3.11 -0.02 -15.49
N LEU A 91 -3.17 0.28 -14.19
CA LEU A 91 -3.41 -0.74 -13.17
C LEU A 91 -4.82 -1.33 -13.29
N ALA A 92 -5.84 -0.50 -13.53
CA ALA A 92 -7.20 -0.97 -13.76
C ALA A 92 -7.32 -1.89 -14.99
N LEU A 93 -6.52 -1.66 -16.03
CA LEU A 93 -6.45 -2.53 -17.21
C LEU A 93 -5.71 -3.87 -16.94
N SER A 94 -4.79 -3.88 -15.97
CA SER A 94 -4.00 -5.05 -15.58
C SER A 94 -4.76 -5.96 -14.60
N ASP A 95 -5.75 -5.44 -13.89
CA ASP A 95 -6.63 -6.19 -12.96
C ASP A 95 -7.68 -7.03 -13.73
N LYS A 96 -7.19 -7.93 -14.58
CA LYS A 96 -8.00 -8.97 -15.22
C LYS A 96 -8.33 -10.01 -14.17
N GLY A 97 -9.47 -9.84 -13.51
CA GLY A 97 -10.02 -10.77 -12.54
C GLY A 97 -9.88 -12.21 -13.00
N ARG A 98 -9.36 -13.07 -12.12
CA ARG A 98 -9.21 -14.49 -12.44
C ARG A 98 -10.53 -15.16 -12.10
N GLU A 99 -11.25 -15.64 -13.11
CA GLU A 99 -12.37 -16.54 -12.87
C GLU A 99 -11.82 -17.85 -12.31
N VAL A 100 -12.19 -18.18 -11.08
CA VAL A 100 -11.82 -19.45 -10.45
C VAL A 100 -13.10 -20.18 -10.12
N ILE A 101 -13.18 -21.43 -10.57
CA ILE A 101 -14.31 -22.31 -10.27
C ILE A 101 -14.00 -22.95 -8.90
N ASP A 102 -14.87 -22.74 -7.93
CA ASP A 102 -14.74 -23.39 -6.63
C ASP A 102 -14.98 -24.89 -6.78
N ALA A 103 -13.95 -25.70 -6.49
CA ALA A 103 -14.00 -27.15 -6.63
C ALA A 103 -15.02 -27.84 -5.70
N LYS A 104 -15.52 -27.16 -4.66
CA LYS A 104 -16.48 -27.73 -3.70
C LYS A 104 -17.93 -27.38 -3.99
N THR A 105 -18.20 -26.23 -4.62
CA THR A 105 -19.56 -25.72 -4.85
C THR A 105 -19.90 -25.55 -6.34
N GLY A 106 -18.91 -25.64 -7.23
CA GLY A 106 -19.09 -25.42 -8.67
C GLY A 106 -19.42 -23.96 -9.04
N GLN A 107 -19.40 -23.05 -8.07
CA GLN A 107 -19.73 -21.65 -8.30
C GLN A 107 -18.52 -20.93 -8.94
N ARG A 108 -18.82 -20.13 -9.96
CA ARG A 108 -17.84 -19.22 -10.57
C ARG A 108 -17.67 -18.02 -9.66
N ILE A 109 -16.52 -17.91 -9.01
CA ILE A 109 -16.19 -16.76 -8.17
C ILE A 109 -15.20 -15.90 -8.95
N LEU A 110 -15.55 -14.63 -9.16
CA LEU A 110 -14.68 -13.68 -9.83
C LEU A 110 -13.69 -13.12 -8.79
N LEU A 111 -12.48 -13.67 -8.76
CA LEU A 111 -11.41 -13.18 -7.89
C LEU A 111 -10.75 -11.98 -8.56
N VAL A 112 -11.28 -10.79 -8.24
CA VAL A 112 -10.64 -9.51 -8.57
C VAL A 112 -9.40 -9.35 -7.69
N ARG A 113 -8.24 -9.09 -8.29
CA ARG A 113 -7.00 -8.85 -7.55
C ARG A 113 -7.02 -7.41 -7.06
N GLY A 114 -7.59 -7.17 -5.88
CA GLY A 114 -7.64 -5.81 -5.34
C GLY A 114 -6.25 -5.23 -5.07
N ASP A 115 -5.76 -4.39 -5.98
CA ASP A 115 -4.55 -3.57 -5.83
C ASP A 115 -4.81 -2.46 -4.80
N SER A 116 -4.02 -2.45 -3.73
CA SER A 116 -4.15 -1.48 -2.64
C SER A 116 -2.79 -1.00 -2.15
N LEU A 117 -2.62 0.32 -2.03
CA LEU A 117 -1.46 0.94 -1.40
C LEU A 117 -1.90 1.46 -0.02
N PHE A 118 -1.23 1.04 1.06
CA PHE A 118 -1.62 1.38 2.44
C PHE A 118 -3.09 1.13 2.76
N PHE A 119 -3.63 -0.04 2.36
CA PHE A 119 -5.04 -0.42 2.53
C PHE A 119 -6.05 0.44 1.74
N ILE A 120 -5.62 1.48 1.03
CA ILE A 120 -6.47 2.32 0.18
C ILE A 120 -6.41 1.79 -1.25
N PRO A 121 -7.56 1.50 -1.89
CA PRO A 121 -7.61 1.11 -3.30
C PRO A 121 -6.97 2.18 -4.18
N VAL A 122 -6.15 1.78 -5.15
CA VAL A 122 -5.40 2.71 -6.03
C VAL A 122 -6.32 3.74 -6.71
N LYS A 123 -7.59 3.39 -6.96
CA LYS A 123 -8.60 4.33 -7.51
C LYS A 123 -8.73 5.62 -6.70
N TYR A 124 -8.59 5.57 -5.36
CA TYR A 124 -8.76 6.73 -4.49
C TYR A 124 -7.53 7.63 -4.47
N TRP A 125 -6.35 7.08 -4.78
CA TRP A 125 -5.10 7.82 -4.81
C TRP A 125 -5.08 8.90 -5.92
N SER A 126 -5.72 8.64 -7.06
CA SER A 126 -5.85 9.62 -8.15
C SER A 126 -6.57 10.90 -7.68
N TYR A 127 -7.63 10.74 -6.87
CA TYR A 127 -8.37 11.87 -6.31
C TYR A 127 -7.55 12.62 -5.25
N LEU A 128 -6.77 11.91 -4.42
CA LEU A 128 -5.88 12.54 -3.45
C LEU A 128 -4.78 13.36 -4.14
N VAL A 129 -4.19 12.84 -5.21
CA VAL A 129 -3.19 13.59 -6.00
C VAL A 129 -3.82 14.79 -6.68
N ALA A 130 -5.00 14.65 -7.28
CA ALA A 130 -5.71 15.78 -7.90
C ALA A 130 -6.03 16.88 -6.89
N LEU A 131 -6.49 16.51 -5.68
CA LEU A 131 -6.74 17.46 -4.60
C LEU A 131 -5.44 18.14 -4.14
N GLY A 132 -4.36 17.37 -3.96
CA GLY A 132 -3.05 17.91 -3.60
C GLY A 132 -2.52 18.89 -4.65
N SER A 133 -2.69 18.59 -5.94
CA SER A 133 -2.31 19.46 -7.04
C SER A 133 -3.10 20.77 -7.05
N LEU A 134 -4.41 20.72 -6.79
CA LEU A 134 -5.25 21.92 -6.65
C LEU A 134 -4.77 22.83 -5.51
N VAL A 135 -4.46 22.24 -4.35
CA VAL A 135 -3.92 22.97 -3.19
C VAL A 135 -2.56 23.57 -3.51
N ALA A 136 -1.66 22.82 -4.14
CA ALA A 136 -0.33 23.28 -4.52
C ALA A 136 -0.40 24.46 -5.50
N ILE A 137 -1.29 24.38 -6.51
CA ILE A 137 -1.51 25.48 -7.46
C ILE A 137 -2.06 26.71 -6.73
N GLY A 138 -3.05 26.54 -5.85
CA GLY A 138 -3.61 27.65 -5.07
C GLY A 138 -2.56 28.33 -4.19
N PHE A 139 -1.70 27.54 -3.54
CA PHE A 139 -0.58 28.05 -2.73
C PHE A 139 0.45 28.81 -3.59
N ALA A 140 0.79 28.26 -4.76
CA ALA A 140 1.74 28.89 -5.69
C ALA A 140 1.23 30.24 -6.21
N LEU A 141 -0.05 30.30 -6.60
CA LEU A 141 -0.67 31.55 -7.03
C LEU A 141 -0.71 32.56 -5.87
N ASN A 142 -1.11 32.13 -4.67
CA ASN A 142 -1.13 32.99 -3.51
C ASN A 142 0.28 33.55 -3.19
N HIS A 143 1.30 32.70 -3.25
CA HIS A 143 2.69 33.12 -3.04
C HIS A 143 3.14 34.11 -4.11
N TYR A 144 2.82 33.85 -5.38
CA TYR A 144 3.17 34.75 -6.48
C TYR A 144 2.50 36.14 -6.38
N PHE A 145 1.24 36.21 -5.93
CA PHE A 145 0.51 37.48 -5.81
C PHE A 145 0.77 38.24 -4.50
N ASN A 146 1.03 37.53 -3.39
CA ASN A 146 1.17 38.13 -2.06
C ASN A 146 2.61 38.13 -1.52
N GLY A 147 3.54 37.47 -2.20
CA GLY A 147 4.94 37.32 -1.78
C GLY A 147 5.94 38.22 -2.50
N GLY A 148 5.45 39.19 -3.31
CA GLY A 148 6.27 40.22 -3.96
C GLY A 148 6.64 41.37 -3.02
#